data_AF-A0A7R8UPS2-F1
#
_entry.id   AF-A0A7R8UPS2-F1
#
_cell.length_a   1.000
_cell.length_b   1.000
_cell.length_c   1.000
_cell.angle_alpha   90.00
_cell.angle_beta   90.00
_cell.angle_gamma   90.00
#
_symmetry.space_group_name_H-M   'P 1'
#
loop_
_entity.id
_entity.type
_entity.pdbx_description
1 polymer ?
#
loop_
_entity_poly.entity_id
_entity_poly.type
_entity_poly.pdbx_seq_one_letter_code
_entity_poly.pdbx_strand_id
1 'polypeptide(L)'
;MVSIITSIYDGWRDLMDNKSDPRTRDWPLMSSPFPTIAISLAYAYFVKVLGPKLMENRKPFQLRKVLIVYNFAQVLFSVWLFYEASITGWLTGYSYRCEPVDYSRSPKALRMASGCWWYFFSKFTEFFDTFFFLMRKRYDQISTLHVIHHGIMPVSVWWGVKFTPGGHSSFFGFLNTFVHIIMYTYYMLAAMGPHMQKYLWWKKYLTVLQMVQFILVMVHAFQLLFKNDCNYPVGFAYFIGAHAIMFYFLFSNFYKEAYMMKKRAKDEKEAKALAAAAKPTTELNGNTEFYESMGKMEEMKQPRSDRTGWTEKFITYINKS
;
A
#
# COMPACT_ATOMS: atom_id res chain seq x y z
N MET A 1 41.28 18.76 -1.70
CA MET A 1 40.36 18.00 -2.58
C MET A 1 40.82 16.54 -2.75
N VAL A 2 42.09 16.30 -3.12
CA VAL A 2 42.65 14.93 -3.24
C VAL A 2 42.51 14.11 -1.96
N SER A 3 42.89 14.64 -0.79
CA SER A 3 42.78 13.92 0.49
C SER A 3 41.34 13.50 0.84
N ILE A 4 40.33 14.34 0.56
CA ILE A 4 38.92 14.02 0.82
C ILE A 4 38.45 12.89 -0.11
N ILE A 5 38.83 12.95 -1.40
CA ILE A 5 38.48 11.91 -2.37
C ILE A 5 39.12 10.58 -1.98
N THR A 6 40.38 10.58 -1.58
CA THR A 6 41.08 9.37 -1.12
C THR A 6 40.41 8.80 0.13
N SER A 7 40.07 9.63 1.12
CA SER A 7 39.37 9.17 2.33
C SER A 7 37.98 8.57 2.04
N ILE A 8 37.22 9.16 1.10
CA ILE A 8 35.93 8.60 0.68
C ILE A 8 36.12 7.27 -0.05
N TYR A 9 37.12 7.19 -0.93
CA TYR A 9 37.43 5.98 -1.68
C TYR A 9 37.88 4.84 -0.75
N ASP A 10 38.78 5.13 0.19
CA ASP A 10 39.27 4.16 1.16
C ASP A 10 38.16 3.70 2.11
N GLY A 11 37.31 4.62 2.57
CA GLY A 11 36.13 4.29 3.36
C GLY A 11 35.12 3.42 2.61
N TRP A 12 34.90 3.70 1.32
CA TRP A 12 34.06 2.87 0.46
C TRP A 12 34.63 1.46 0.29
N ARG A 13 35.95 1.37 0.06
CA ARG A 13 36.67 0.08 -0.03
C ARG A 13 36.57 -0.72 1.26
N ASP A 14 36.82 -0.11 2.41
CA ASP A 14 36.68 -0.79 3.70
C ASP A 14 35.25 -1.30 3.93
N LEU A 15 34.25 -0.47 3.63
CA LEU A 15 32.84 -0.85 3.77
C LEU A 15 32.49 -2.06 2.88
N MET A 16 32.95 -2.06 1.62
CA MET A 16 32.62 -3.09 0.66
C MET A 16 33.44 -4.37 0.83
N ASP A 17 34.72 -4.25 1.14
CA ASP A 17 35.66 -5.38 1.14
C ASP A 17 35.78 -6.00 2.54
N ASN A 18 35.67 -5.22 3.62
CA ASN A 18 35.90 -5.69 4.99
C ASN A 18 34.64 -5.74 5.87
N LYS A 19 33.63 -4.91 5.61
CA LYS A 19 32.39 -4.85 6.43
C LYS A 19 31.20 -5.57 5.82
N SER A 20 31.27 -5.96 4.55
CA SER A 20 30.18 -6.68 3.90
C SER A 20 30.20 -8.17 4.20
N ASP A 21 29.06 -8.83 4.03
CA ASP A 21 28.95 -10.27 4.22
C ASP A 21 29.68 -11.02 3.09
N PRO A 22 30.75 -11.79 3.39
CA PRO A 22 31.52 -12.49 2.36
C PRO A 22 30.72 -13.62 1.69
N ARG A 23 29.60 -14.07 2.26
CA ARG A 23 28.77 -15.16 1.71
C ARG A 23 27.99 -14.73 0.48
N THR A 24 27.65 -13.44 0.37
CA THR A 24 26.84 -12.89 -0.73
C THR A 24 27.67 -12.18 -1.80
N ARG A 25 28.98 -12.03 -1.59
CA ARG A 25 29.88 -11.21 -2.44
C ARG A 25 29.80 -11.54 -3.92
N ASP A 26 29.81 -12.83 -4.25
CA ASP A 26 29.91 -13.32 -5.62
C ASP A 26 28.53 -13.58 -6.26
N TRP A 27 27.44 -13.23 -5.56
CA TRP A 27 26.08 -13.36 -6.09
C TRP A 27 25.75 -12.26 -7.09
N PRO A 28 24.84 -12.52 -8.04
CA PRO A 28 24.50 -11.53 -9.05
C PRO A 28 24.02 -10.22 -8.41
N LEU A 29 24.52 -9.10 -8.95
CA LEU A 29 24.27 -7.72 -8.51
C LEU A 29 24.79 -7.36 -7.09
N MET A 30 25.56 -8.23 -6.41
CA MET A 30 26.07 -7.95 -5.05
C MET A 30 27.50 -7.38 -5.00
N SER A 31 28.15 -7.20 -6.16
CA SER A 31 29.49 -6.61 -6.25
C SER A 31 29.51 -5.12 -5.91
N SER A 32 28.45 -4.39 -6.24
CA SER A 32 28.30 -2.95 -6.04
C SER A 32 26.82 -2.56 -6.06
N PRO A 33 26.40 -1.46 -5.39
CA PRO A 33 25.02 -0.97 -5.51
C PRO A 33 24.77 -0.21 -6.82
N PHE A 34 25.81 0.24 -7.53
CA PHE A 34 25.66 1.07 -8.72
C PHE A 34 24.84 0.40 -9.85
N PRO A 35 25.02 -0.90 -10.16
CA PRO A 35 24.15 -1.59 -11.12
C PRO A 35 22.67 -1.55 -10.71
N THR A 36 22.36 -1.79 -9.44
CA THR A 36 21.00 -1.73 -8.90
C THR A 36 20.41 -0.32 -9.03
N ILE A 37 21.18 0.71 -8.66
CA ILE A 37 20.76 2.11 -8.78
C ILE A 37 20.52 2.46 -10.25
N ALA A 38 21.41 2.07 -11.16
CA ALA A 38 21.27 2.32 -12.58
C ALA A 38 20.00 1.65 -13.15
N ILE A 39 19.72 0.40 -12.77
CA ILE A 39 18.51 -0.32 -13.16
C ILE A 39 17.25 0.39 -12.63
N SER A 40 17.23 0.82 -11.37
CA SER A 40 16.11 1.56 -10.78
C SER A 40 15.88 2.92 -11.43
N LEU A 41 16.94 3.67 -11.75
CA LEU A 41 16.84 4.95 -12.46
C LEU A 41 16.36 4.75 -13.91
N ALA A 42 16.89 3.73 -14.59
CA ALA A 42 16.45 3.36 -15.93
C ALA A 42 14.96 2.96 -15.94
N TYR A 43 14.52 2.19 -14.95
CA TYR A 43 13.11 1.87 -14.73
C TYR A 43 12.28 3.15 -14.58
N ALA A 44 12.66 4.05 -13.67
CA ALA A 44 11.92 5.29 -13.42
C ALA A 44 11.82 6.18 -14.68
N TYR A 45 12.93 6.35 -15.40
CA TYR A 45 12.98 7.06 -16.67
C TYR A 45 12.10 6.40 -17.73
N PHE A 46 12.16 5.06 -17.84
CA PHE A 46 11.35 4.31 -18.78
C PHE A 46 9.85 4.48 -18.51
N VAL A 47 9.39 4.30 -17.27
CA VAL A 47 7.95 4.33 -16.97
C VAL A 47 7.36 5.74 -16.99
N LYS A 48 8.14 6.78 -16.70
CA LYS A 48 7.66 8.17 -16.66
C LYS A 48 7.87 8.95 -17.96
N VAL A 49 8.90 8.62 -18.75
CA VAL A 49 9.29 9.44 -19.91
C VAL A 49 9.24 8.62 -21.20
N LEU A 50 10.13 7.64 -21.36
CA LEU A 50 10.31 6.94 -22.63
C LEU A 50 9.09 6.09 -23.00
N GLY A 51 8.59 5.32 -22.05
CA GLY A 51 7.46 4.43 -22.20
C GLY A 51 6.18 5.12 -22.68
N PRO A 52 5.70 6.18 -21.99
CA PRO A 52 4.52 6.93 -22.43
C PRO A 52 4.68 7.50 -23.84
N LYS A 53 5.87 8.02 -24.17
CA LYS A 53 6.21 8.53 -25.51
C LYS A 53 6.16 7.43 -26.59
N LEU A 54 6.69 6.24 -26.30
CA LEU A 54 6.62 5.09 -27.21
C LEU A 54 5.18 4.59 -27.43
N MET A 55 4.33 4.75 -26.42
CA MET A 55 2.94 4.30 -26.44
C MET A 55 1.96 5.34 -27.00
N GLU A 56 2.34 6.61 -27.14
CA GLU A 56 1.48 7.73 -27.56
C GLU A 56 0.64 7.35 -28.79
N ASN A 57 1.32 6.93 -29.87
CA ASN A 57 0.70 6.59 -31.15
C ASN A 57 0.35 5.09 -31.31
N ARG A 58 0.37 4.30 -30.22
CA ARG A 58 0.05 2.87 -30.24
C ARG A 58 -1.28 2.56 -29.55
N LYS A 59 -1.98 1.53 -30.01
CA LYS A 59 -3.17 1.01 -29.32
C LYS A 59 -2.74 0.27 -28.03
N PRO A 60 -3.55 0.28 -26.96
CA PRO A 60 -3.23 -0.46 -25.75
C PRO A 60 -3.17 -1.97 -26.03
N PHE A 61 -2.16 -2.64 -25.49
CA PHE A 61 -1.97 -4.07 -25.71
C PHE A 61 -3.00 -4.91 -24.92
N GLN A 62 -3.47 -6.00 -25.52
CA GLN A 62 -4.38 -6.95 -24.88
C GLN A 62 -3.60 -8.07 -24.17
N LEU A 63 -3.12 -7.77 -22.96
CA LEU A 63 -2.20 -8.64 -22.21
C LEU A 63 -2.89 -9.52 -21.16
N ARG A 64 -4.19 -9.85 -21.33
CA ARG A 64 -4.98 -10.53 -20.29
C ARG A 64 -4.37 -11.86 -19.85
N LYS A 65 -4.05 -12.76 -20.80
CA LYS A 65 -3.45 -14.07 -20.50
C LYS A 65 -2.07 -13.92 -19.84
N VAL A 66 -1.26 -12.99 -20.38
CA VAL A 66 0.07 -12.68 -19.84
C VAL A 66 -0.02 -12.23 -18.39
N LEU A 67 -0.95 -11.32 -18.07
CA LEU A 67 -1.19 -10.87 -16.70
C LEU A 67 -1.60 -12.01 -15.77
N ILE A 68 -2.49 -12.92 -16.20
CA ILE A 68 -2.90 -14.05 -15.37
C ILE A 68 -1.69 -14.94 -15.04
N VAL A 69 -0.90 -15.31 -16.05
CA VAL A 69 0.29 -16.16 -15.87
C VAL A 69 1.34 -15.46 -15.01
N TYR A 70 1.59 -14.18 -15.27
CA TYR A 70 2.55 -13.39 -14.51
C TYR A 70 2.14 -13.27 -13.03
N ASN A 71 0.89 -12.89 -12.74
CA ASN A 71 0.43 -12.76 -11.36
C ASN A 71 0.43 -14.12 -10.65
N PHE A 72 0.10 -15.21 -11.36
CA PHE A 72 0.20 -16.56 -10.81
C PHE A 72 1.65 -16.93 -10.45
N ALA A 73 2.60 -16.63 -11.34
CA ALA A 73 4.02 -16.84 -11.07
C ALA A 73 4.50 -16.01 -9.87
N GLN A 74 4.06 -14.74 -9.76
CA GLN A 74 4.35 -13.89 -8.60
C GLN A 74 3.78 -14.44 -7.29
N VAL A 75 2.57 -15.02 -7.32
CA VAL A 75 1.99 -15.72 -6.17
C VAL A 75 2.88 -16.89 -5.76
N LEU A 76 3.23 -17.79 -6.68
CA LEU A 76 4.07 -18.95 -6.39
C LEU A 76 5.43 -18.54 -5.83
N PHE A 77 6.04 -17.50 -6.41
CA PHE A 77 7.33 -17.01 -5.96
C PHE A 77 7.25 -16.37 -4.56
N SER A 78 6.18 -15.62 -4.28
CA SER A 78 5.93 -15.04 -2.95
C SER A 78 5.63 -16.12 -1.91
N VAL A 79 4.88 -17.17 -2.26
CA VAL A 79 4.63 -18.34 -1.39
C VAL A 79 5.95 -19.03 -1.05
N TRP A 80 6.80 -19.26 -2.04
CA TRP A 80 8.10 -19.89 -1.82
C TRP A 80 8.99 -19.03 -0.92
N LEU A 81 9.11 -17.73 -1.18
CA LEU A 81 9.89 -16.82 -0.32
C LEU A 81 9.35 -16.76 1.12
N PHE A 82 8.03 -16.70 1.27
CA PHE A 82 7.38 -16.72 2.58
C PHE A 82 7.69 -18.02 3.33
N TYR A 83 7.61 -19.16 2.63
CA TYR A 83 7.98 -20.47 3.17
C TYR A 83 9.45 -20.49 3.60
N GLU A 84 10.38 -20.07 2.73
CA GLU A 84 11.81 -20.01 3.04
C GLU A 84 12.10 -19.18 4.30
N ALA A 85 11.52 -17.97 4.39
CA ALA A 85 11.66 -17.12 5.57
C ALA A 85 11.02 -17.72 6.83
N SER A 86 9.88 -18.42 6.68
CA SER A 86 9.18 -19.08 7.77
C SER A 86 10.02 -20.19 8.38
N ILE A 87 10.44 -21.17 7.58
CA ILE A 87 11.10 -22.36 8.10
C ILE A 87 12.55 -22.12 8.49
N THR A 88 13.19 -21.11 7.89
CA THR A 88 14.58 -20.78 8.19
C THR A 88 14.70 -19.91 9.44
N GLY A 89 13.63 -19.27 9.91
CA GLY A 89 13.70 -18.48 11.14
C GLY A 89 12.34 -18.18 11.75
N TRP A 90 11.51 -17.42 11.05
CA TRP A 90 10.38 -16.71 11.66
C TRP A 90 9.31 -17.60 12.30
N LEU A 91 9.12 -18.83 11.83
CA LEU A 91 8.18 -19.79 12.42
C LEU A 91 8.85 -20.95 13.16
N THR A 92 10.19 -20.99 13.23
CA THR A 92 10.92 -22.16 13.76
C THR A 92 11.93 -21.85 14.85
N GLY A 93 12.33 -20.60 15.05
CA GLY A 93 13.24 -20.28 16.15
C GLY A 93 13.74 -18.84 16.27
N TYR A 94 13.37 -17.93 15.36
CA TYR A 94 13.72 -16.52 15.52
C TYR A 94 12.93 -15.88 16.66
N SER A 95 13.61 -15.02 17.41
CA SER A 95 13.00 -14.09 18.32
C SER A 95 12.33 -12.95 17.56
N TYR A 96 11.06 -12.68 17.84
CA TYR A 96 10.39 -11.47 17.34
C TYR A 96 10.86 -10.18 18.04
N ARG A 97 11.84 -10.27 18.94
CA ARG A 97 12.40 -9.13 19.68
C ARG A 97 13.72 -8.65 19.11
N CYS A 98 14.83 -9.24 19.56
CA CYS A 98 16.16 -8.93 19.04
C CYS A 98 16.68 -10.21 18.43
N GLU A 99 16.80 -10.24 17.10
CA GLU A 99 17.31 -11.39 16.37
C GLU A 99 18.62 -11.03 15.66
N PRO A 100 19.76 -11.60 16.06
CA PRO A 100 21.03 -11.35 15.40
C PRO A 100 21.06 -11.97 14.00
N VAL A 101 22.00 -11.52 13.18
CA VAL A 101 22.30 -12.22 11.92
C VAL A 101 23.26 -13.36 12.23
N ASP A 102 22.88 -14.58 11.84
CA ASP A 102 23.83 -15.71 11.82
C ASP A 102 24.73 -15.56 10.59
N TYR A 103 26.00 -15.17 10.82
CA TYR A 103 27.03 -15.03 9.78
C TYR A 103 27.79 -16.34 9.48
N SER A 104 27.41 -17.45 10.11
CA SER A 104 28.03 -18.75 9.84
C SER A 104 27.74 -19.24 8.41
N ARG A 105 28.47 -20.27 7.99
CA ARG A 105 28.21 -21.02 6.75
C ARG A 105 27.35 -22.26 7.00
N SER A 106 26.54 -22.26 8.07
CA SER A 106 25.60 -23.35 8.31
C SER A 106 24.55 -23.42 7.20
N PRO A 107 23.99 -24.60 6.89
CA PRO A 107 22.94 -24.72 5.86
C PRO A 107 21.76 -23.79 6.11
N LYS A 108 21.37 -23.59 7.39
CA LYS A 108 20.27 -22.70 7.78
C LYS A 108 20.62 -21.23 7.53
N ALA A 109 21.82 -20.79 7.91
CA ALA A 109 22.27 -19.42 7.70
C ALA A 109 22.40 -19.06 6.21
N LEU A 110 22.98 -19.97 5.41
CA LEU A 110 23.10 -19.79 3.97
C LEU A 110 21.73 -19.78 3.27
N ARG A 111 20.79 -20.62 3.73
CA ARG A 111 19.41 -20.61 3.25
C ARG A 111 18.71 -19.28 3.52
N MET A 112 18.89 -18.70 4.70
CA MET A 112 18.32 -17.38 5.04
C MET A 112 18.91 -16.30 4.14
N ALA A 113 20.25 -16.27 4.01
CA ALA A 113 20.91 -15.30 3.16
C ALA A 113 20.45 -15.42 1.71
N SER A 114 20.32 -16.65 1.20
CA SER A 114 19.81 -16.91 -0.15
C SER A 114 18.36 -16.43 -0.30
N GLY A 115 17.51 -16.68 0.69
CA GLY A 115 16.14 -16.15 0.74
C GLY A 115 16.10 -14.62 0.68
N CYS A 116 17.00 -13.93 1.41
CA CYS A 116 17.13 -12.48 1.35
C CYS A 116 17.55 -11.99 -0.06
N TRP A 117 18.48 -12.70 -0.72
CA TRP A 117 18.87 -12.36 -2.10
C TRP A 117 17.76 -12.62 -3.12
N TRP A 118 17.02 -13.72 -2.98
CA TRP A 118 15.87 -13.97 -3.85
C TRP A 118 14.73 -12.98 -3.62
N TYR A 119 14.54 -12.51 -2.39
CA TYR A 119 13.65 -11.41 -2.09
C TYR A 119 14.13 -10.09 -2.70
N PHE A 120 15.43 -9.82 -2.72
CA PHE A 120 16.00 -8.70 -3.48
C PHE A 120 15.73 -8.86 -4.98
N PHE A 121 15.98 -10.04 -5.55
CA PHE A 121 15.71 -10.32 -6.94
C PHE A 121 14.24 -10.15 -7.30
N SER A 122 13.32 -10.52 -6.40
CA SER A 122 11.89 -10.37 -6.63
C SER A 122 11.49 -8.92 -6.89
N LYS A 123 12.13 -7.94 -6.25
CA LYS A 123 11.82 -6.52 -6.48
C LYS A 123 12.01 -6.08 -7.93
N PHE A 124 12.94 -6.69 -8.68
CA PHE A 124 13.07 -6.43 -10.12
C PHE A 124 11.97 -7.11 -10.94
N THR A 125 11.54 -8.30 -10.53
CA THR A 125 10.41 -8.99 -11.19
C THR A 125 9.11 -8.20 -11.05
N GLU A 126 8.99 -7.38 -9.99
CA GLU A 126 7.81 -6.53 -9.75
C GLU A 126 7.79 -5.29 -10.67
N PHE A 127 8.90 -4.92 -11.33
CA PHE A 127 8.91 -3.81 -12.31
C PHE A 127 7.95 -4.05 -13.48
N PHE A 128 7.71 -5.33 -13.79
CA PHE A 128 6.79 -5.72 -14.83
C PHE A 128 5.35 -5.29 -14.54
N ASP A 129 4.95 -5.09 -13.28
CA ASP A 129 3.65 -4.53 -12.91
C ASP A 129 3.42 -3.20 -13.64
N THR A 130 4.40 -2.31 -13.54
CA THR A 130 4.36 -0.98 -14.13
C THR A 130 4.49 -1.03 -15.64
N PHE A 131 5.30 -1.95 -16.17
CA PHE A 131 5.41 -2.15 -17.62
C PHE A 131 4.09 -2.63 -18.22
N PHE A 132 3.35 -3.50 -17.53
CA PHE A 132 2.03 -3.92 -17.97
C PHE A 132 0.99 -2.79 -17.89
N PHE A 133 1.01 -1.95 -16.85
CA PHE A 133 0.15 -0.76 -16.79
C PHE A 133 0.44 0.19 -17.95
N LEU A 134 1.72 0.42 -18.23
CA LEU A 134 2.17 1.27 -19.32
C LEU A 134 1.71 0.75 -20.70
N MET A 135 1.98 -0.52 -21.01
CA MET A 135 1.57 -1.14 -22.27
C MET A 135 0.05 -1.17 -22.47
N ARG A 136 -0.73 -1.20 -21.37
CA ARG A 136 -2.19 -1.15 -21.41
C ARG A 136 -2.75 0.28 -21.39
N LYS A 137 -1.90 1.31 -21.40
CA LYS A 137 -2.27 2.73 -21.23
C LYS A 137 -3.10 3.00 -19.97
N ARG A 138 -2.82 2.26 -18.89
CA ARG A 138 -3.44 2.44 -17.57
C ARG A 138 -2.59 3.37 -16.71
N TYR A 139 -2.41 4.60 -17.18
CA TYR A 139 -1.56 5.60 -16.51
C TYR A 139 -2.09 5.99 -15.13
N ASP A 140 -3.39 5.83 -14.90
CA ASP A 140 -4.05 5.98 -13.59
C ASP A 140 -3.48 5.03 -12.53
N GLN A 141 -2.92 3.88 -12.95
CA GLN A 141 -2.30 2.90 -12.06
C GLN A 141 -0.81 3.19 -11.82
N ILE A 142 -0.16 4.01 -12.66
CA ILE A 142 1.25 4.41 -12.53
C ILE A 142 1.36 5.64 -11.62
N SER A 143 0.86 5.49 -10.39
CA SER A 143 0.87 6.54 -9.38
C SER A 143 2.29 6.87 -8.93
N THR A 144 2.48 8.05 -8.34
CA THR A 144 3.75 8.43 -7.71
C THR A 144 4.16 7.44 -6.63
N LEU A 145 3.21 6.97 -5.81
CA LEU A 145 3.42 5.92 -4.82
C LEU A 145 4.03 4.66 -5.46
N HIS A 146 3.42 4.17 -6.53
CA HIS A 146 3.85 2.93 -7.18
C HIS A 146 5.26 3.05 -7.76
N VAL A 147 5.57 4.15 -8.45
CA VAL A 147 6.89 4.34 -9.05
C VAL A 147 7.98 4.60 -8.00
N ILE A 148 7.70 5.38 -6.96
CA ILE A 148 8.65 5.57 -5.85
C ILE A 148 8.91 4.23 -5.15
N HIS A 149 7.86 3.47 -4.83
CA HIS A 149 7.98 2.16 -4.19
C HIS A 149 8.84 1.21 -5.01
N HIS A 150 8.46 0.88 -6.25
CA HIS A 150 9.25 -0.06 -7.06
C HIS A 150 10.64 0.51 -7.39
N GLY A 151 10.80 1.82 -7.57
CA GLY A 151 12.12 2.40 -7.84
C GLY A 151 13.10 2.27 -6.67
N ILE A 152 12.66 2.54 -5.44
CA ILE A 152 13.54 2.56 -4.27
C ILE A 152 13.74 1.19 -3.61
N MET A 153 12.76 0.29 -3.70
CA MET A 153 12.79 -0.99 -2.98
C MET A 153 14.01 -1.87 -3.33
N PRO A 154 14.40 -2.10 -4.60
CA PRO A 154 15.61 -2.86 -4.90
C PRO A 154 16.87 -2.24 -4.31
N VAL A 155 17.02 -0.91 -4.38
CA VAL A 155 18.18 -0.18 -3.82
C VAL A 155 18.21 -0.30 -2.30
N SER A 156 17.06 -0.19 -1.65
CA SER A 156 16.92 -0.30 -0.19
C SER A 156 17.26 -1.71 0.31
N VAL A 157 16.72 -2.74 -0.35
CA VAL A 157 16.94 -4.15 0.03
C VAL A 157 18.39 -4.59 -0.25
N TRP A 158 19.06 -4.02 -1.24
CA TRP A 158 20.46 -4.33 -1.57
C TRP A 158 21.38 -4.20 -0.35
N TRP A 159 21.25 -3.13 0.43
CA TRP A 159 22.04 -2.92 1.65
C TRP A 159 21.76 -4.00 2.70
N GLY A 160 20.52 -4.45 2.82
CA GLY A 160 20.16 -5.56 3.70
C GLY A 160 20.86 -6.86 3.31
N VAL A 161 20.84 -7.23 2.02
CA VAL A 161 21.49 -8.47 1.55
C VAL A 161 23.02 -8.39 1.66
N LYS A 162 23.59 -7.20 1.44
CA LYS A 162 25.03 -7.01 1.45
C LYS A 162 25.64 -7.05 2.85
N PHE A 163 24.93 -6.56 3.87
CA PHE A 163 25.49 -6.39 5.22
C PHE A 163 24.78 -7.21 6.29
N THR A 164 23.46 -7.39 6.19
CA THR A 164 22.65 -8.08 7.20
C THR A 164 21.69 -9.08 6.56
N PRO A 165 22.17 -10.12 5.83
CA PRO A 165 21.31 -11.06 5.12
C PRO A 165 20.67 -12.08 6.07
N GLY A 166 19.70 -11.62 6.86
CA GLY A 166 18.97 -12.42 7.83
C GLY A 166 18.62 -11.64 9.10
N GLY A 167 18.27 -12.38 10.15
CA GLY A 167 17.99 -11.83 11.48
C GLY A 167 16.89 -10.78 11.47
N HIS A 168 17.01 -9.77 12.34
CA HIS A 168 15.98 -8.76 12.60
C HIS A 168 15.46 -8.04 11.35
N SER A 169 16.34 -7.67 10.41
CA SER A 169 15.92 -6.98 9.19
C SER A 169 15.09 -7.86 8.25
N SER A 170 15.21 -9.19 8.31
CA SER A 170 14.44 -10.06 7.42
C SER A 170 12.93 -10.07 7.69
N PHE A 171 12.48 -9.51 8.83
CA PHE A 171 11.07 -9.47 9.23
C PHE A 171 10.18 -8.72 8.23
N PHE A 172 10.67 -7.60 7.68
CA PHE A 172 9.87 -6.84 6.70
C PHE A 172 9.70 -7.64 5.41
N GLY A 173 10.70 -8.41 4.99
CA GLY A 173 10.61 -9.29 3.83
C GLY A 173 9.63 -10.43 4.06
N PHE A 174 9.66 -11.01 5.26
CA PHE A 174 8.70 -12.04 5.69
C PHE A 174 7.25 -11.54 5.64
N LEU A 175 6.95 -10.39 6.24
CA LEU A 175 5.60 -9.82 6.17
C LEU A 175 5.22 -9.38 4.75
N ASN A 176 6.15 -8.78 4.01
CA ASN A 176 5.89 -8.30 2.65
C ASN A 176 5.54 -9.45 1.70
N THR A 177 6.27 -10.56 1.75
CA THR A 177 5.97 -11.74 0.92
C THR A 177 4.60 -12.32 1.23
N PHE A 178 4.19 -12.38 2.49
CA PHE A 178 2.83 -12.76 2.87
C PHE A 178 1.76 -11.85 2.24
N VAL A 179 1.92 -10.54 2.35
CA VAL A 179 0.99 -9.58 1.77
C VAL A 179 1.01 -9.65 0.24
N HIS A 180 2.18 -9.90 -0.38
CA HIS A 180 2.31 -10.06 -1.82
C HIS A 180 1.59 -11.30 -2.35
N ILE A 181 1.54 -12.41 -1.60
CA ILE A 181 0.69 -13.56 -1.96
C ILE A 181 -0.77 -13.12 -2.14
N ILE A 182 -1.31 -12.36 -1.18
CA ILE A 182 -2.71 -11.91 -1.21
C ILE A 182 -2.92 -10.85 -2.30
N MET A 183 -1.98 -9.91 -2.44
CA MET A 183 -2.04 -8.84 -3.44
C MET A 183 -1.99 -9.38 -4.87
N TYR A 184 -1.04 -10.26 -5.19
CA TYR A 184 -0.93 -10.84 -6.53
C TYR A 184 -2.08 -11.81 -6.83
N THR A 185 -2.62 -12.50 -5.81
CA THR A 185 -3.87 -13.26 -5.97
C THR A 185 -5.02 -12.33 -6.36
N TYR A 186 -5.16 -11.17 -5.71
CA TYR A 186 -6.15 -10.16 -6.09
C TYR A 186 -5.96 -9.70 -7.55
N TYR A 187 -4.74 -9.38 -7.97
CA TYR A 187 -4.45 -8.94 -9.33
C TYR A 187 -4.68 -10.02 -10.38
N MET A 188 -4.35 -11.28 -10.08
CA MET A 188 -4.66 -12.42 -10.93
C MET A 188 -6.17 -12.55 -11.15
N LEU A 189 -6.96 -12.53 -10.06
CA LEU A 189 -8.42 -12.60 -10.14
C LEU A 189 -9.01 -11.40 -10.87
N ALA A 190 -8.47 -10.20 -10.67
CA ALA A 190 -8.90 -9.00 -11.39
C ALA A 190 -8.62 -9.08 -12.90
N ALA A 191 -7.53 -9.75 -13.31
CA ALA A 191 -7.18 -9.98 -14.71
C ALA A 191 -8.09 -11.02 -15.39
N MET A 192 -8.77 -11.89 -14.64
CA MET A 192 -9.77 -12.82 -15.17
C MET A 192 -11.05 -12.14 -15.67
N GLY A 193 -11.16 -10.82 -15.60
CA GLY A 193 -12.18 -10.03 -16.28
C GLY A 193 -13.46 -9.77 -15.46
N PRO A 194 -14.50 -9.16 -16.08
CA PRO A 194 -15.67 -8.65 -15.36
C PRO A 194 -16.42 -9.70 -14.55
N HIS A 195 -16.44 -10.95 -15.04
CA HIS A 195 -17.05 -12.08 -14.33
C HIS A 195 -16.44 -12.31 -12.95
N MET A 196 -15.12 -12.08 -12.79
CA MET A 196 -14.44 -12.24 -11.50
C MET A 196 -14.41 -10.95 -10.69
N GLN A 197 -14.29 -9.79 -11.35
CA GLN A 197 -14.18 -8.49 -10.69
C GLN A 197 -15.37 -8.16 -9.76
N LYS A 198 -16.58 -8.64 -10.06
CA LYS A 198 -17.76 -8.49 -9.19
C LYS A 198 -17.58 -9.10 -7.79
N TYR A 199 -16.74 -10.13 -7.64
CA TYR A 199 -16.49 -10.79 -6.36
C TYR A 199 -15.35 -10.13 -5.56
N LEU A 200 -14.66 -9.15 -6.14
CA LEU A 200 -13.47 -8.50 -5.55
C LEU A 200 -13.82 -7.27 -4.68
N TRP A 201 -14.91 -7.37 -3.91
CA TRP A 201 -15.38 -6.32 -2.99
C TRP A 201 -14.37 -5.99 -1.89
N TRP A 202 -13.47 -6.93 -1.59
CA TRP A 202 -12.50 -6.83 -0.51
C TRP A 202 -11.22 -6.03 -0.85
N LYS A 203 -11.18 -5.36 -2.01
CA LYS A 203 -10.05 -4.49 -2.43
C LYS A 203 -9.60 -3.52 -1.33
N LYS A 204 -10.56 -2.94 -0.61
CA LYS A 204 -10.28 -2.00 0.48
C LYS A 204 -9.50 -2.66 1.62
N TYR A 205 -9.85 -3.89 1.99
CA TYR A 205 -9.18 -4.63 3.06
C TYR A 205 -7.75 -5.03 2.67
N LEU A 206 -7.47 -5.23 1.37
CA LEU A 206 -6.10 -5.40 0.89
C LEU A 206 -5.24 -4.16 1.18
N THR A 207 -5.76 -2.96 0.91
CA THR A 207 -5.04 -1.72 1.23
C THR A 207 -4.84 -1.55 2.74
N VAL A 208 -5.84 -1.90 3.55
CA VAL A 208 -5.71 -1.89 5.02
C VAL A 208 -4.65 -2.88 5.50
N LEU A 209 -4.60 -4.08 4.92
CA LEU A 209 -3.58 -5.08 5.23
C LEU A 209 -2.17 -4.56 4.93
N GLN A 210 -1.97 -3.89 3.80
CA GLN A 210 -0.70 -3.23 3.46
C GLN A 210 -0.32 -2.14 4.47
N MET A 211 -1.28 -1.34 4.93
CA MET A 211 -1.03 -0.32 5.96
C MET A 211 -0.66 -0.94 7.32
N VAL A 212 -1.36 -2.00 7.74
CA VAL A 212 -1.05 -2.75 8.96
C VAL A 212 0.35 -3.37 8.88
N GLN A 213 0.75 -3.88 7.71
CA GLN A 213 2.11 -4.38 7.48
C GLN A 213 3.17 -3.33 7.82
N PHE A 214 3.02 -2.08 7.36
CA PHE A 214 3.99 -1.02 7.67
C PHE A 214 4.04 -0.68 9.16
N ILE A 215 2.91 -0.71 9.86
CA ILE A 215 2.86 -0.50 11.31
C ILE A 215 3.63 -1.62 12.02
N LEU A 216 3.38 -2.88 11.67
CA LEU A 216 4.06 -4.03 12.27
C LEU A 216 5.57 -3.98 12.02
N VAL A 217 6.00 -3.65 10.80
CA VAL A 217 7.42 -3.47 10.46
C VAL A 217 8.04 -2.33 11.26
N MET A 218 7.33 -1.21 11.43
CA MET A 218 7.83 -0.06 12.19
C MET A 218 7.99 -0.39 13.68
N VAL A 219 7.00 -1.03 14.30
CA VAL A 219 7.08 -1.48 15.71
C VAL A 219 8.22 -2.47 15.89
N HIS A 220 8.32 -3.46 14.99
CA HIS A 220 9.40 -4.44 15.03
C HIS A 220 10.78 -3.79 14.80
N ALA A 221 10.92 -2.82 13.90
CA ALA A 221 12.20 -2.14 13.67
C ALA A 221 12.62 -1.31 14.90
N PHE A 222 11.71 -0.51 15.45
CA PHE A 222 12.02 0.41 16.54
C PHE A 222 12.20 -0.24 17.91
N GLN A 223 11.81 -1.51 18.09
CA GLN A 223 12.11 -2.21 19.34
C GLN A 223 13.61 -2.29 19.65
N LEU A 224 14.46 -2.32 18.62
CA LEU A 224 15.93 -2.29 18.77
C LEU A 224 16.44 -0.97 19.35
N LEU A 225 15.67 0.12 19.30
CA LEU A 225 16.04 1.38 19.93
C LEU A 225 15.89 1.35 21.46
N PHE A 226 15.02 0.47 21.96
CA PHE A 226 14.74 0.35 23.38
C PHE A 226 15.45 -0.85 24.01
N LYS A 227 15.59 -1.95 23.26
CA LYS A 227 16.17 -3.19 23.76
C LYS A 227 16.95 -3.92 22.66
N ASN A 228 18.28 -3.77 22.69
CA ASN A 228 19.21 -4.36 21.73
C ASN A 228 20.17 -5.35 22.39
N ASP A 229 19.63 -6.39 23.02
CA ASP A 229 20.43 -7.39 23.74
C ASP A 229 21.31 -8.26 22.82
N CYS A 230 21.02 -8.25 21.51
CA CYS A 230 21.69 -9.05 20.49
C CYS A 230 22.74 -8.28 19.68
N ASN A 231 23.07 -7.04 20.07
CA ASN A 231 24.04 -6.16 19.38
C ASN A 231 23.77 -6.00 17.87
N TYR A 232 22.49 -5.95 17.49
CA TYR A 232 22.12 -5.73 16.09
C TYR A 232 22.49 -4.30 15.66
N PRO A 233 23.00 -4.07 14.44
CA PRO A 233 23.34 -2.71 13.98
C PRO A 233 22.12 -1.78 13.91
N VAL A 234 22.04 -0.84 14.85
CA VAL A 234 20.89 0.07 15.01
C VAL A 234 20.66 0.97 13.78
N GLY A 235 21.70 1.27 13.00
CA GLY A 235 21.58 2.02 11.75
C GLY A 235 20.58 1.39 10.76
N PHE A 236 20.52 0.06 10.68
CA PHE A 236 19.55 -0.63 9.83
C PHE A 236 18.12 -0.51 10.37
N ALA A 237 17.94 -0.43 11.70
CA ALA A 237 16.63 -0.20 12.31
C ALA A 237 16.08 1.19 11.93
N TYR A 238 16.91 2.23 12.01
CA TYR A 238 16.53 3.57 11.55
C TYR A 238 16.20 3.60 10.06
N PHE A 239 17.01 2.93 9.24
CA PHE A 239 16.81 2.86 7.80
C PHE A 239 15.47 2.19 7.44
N ILE A 240 15.18 1.02 8.02
CA ILE A 240 13.92 0.28 7.80
C ILE A 240 12.74 1.09 8.34
N GLY A 241 12.85 1.64 9.55
CA GLY A 241 11.81 2.45 10.18
C GLY A 241 11.46 3.69 9.35
N ALA A 242 12.46 4.41 8.84
CA ALA A 242 12.25 5.57 7.98
C ALA A 242 11.52 5.22 6.67
N HIS A 243 11.89 4.09 6.04
CA HIS A 243 11.18 3.59 4.86
C HIS A 243 9.73 3.21 5.18
N ALA A 244 9.50 2.52 6.29
CA ALA A 244 8.15 2.12 6.72
C ALA A 244 7.26 3.35 6.98
N ILE A 245 7.80 4.40 7.62
CA ILE A 245 7.10 5.67 7.84
C ILE A 245 6.75 6.34 6.50
N MET A 246 7.71 6.45 5.59
CA MET A 246 7.48 7.05 4.27
C MET A 246 6.36 6.32 3.51
N PHE A 247 6.43 4.98 3.44
CA PHE A 247 5.39 4.20 2.76
C PHE A 247 4.04 4.26 3.47
N TYR A 248 4.01 4.28 4.79
CA TYR A 248 2.77 4.45 5.54
C TYR A 248 2.05 5.75 5.15
N PHE A 249 2.77 6.88 5.07
CA PHE A 249 2.18 8.14 4.65
C PHE A 249 1.71 8.14 3.19
N LEU A 250 2.50 7.56 2.28
CA LEU A 250 2.10 7.46 0.87
C LEU A 250 0.83 6.59 0.70
N PHE A 251 0.75 5.46 1.41
CA PHE A 251 -0.44 4.59 1.39
C PHE A 251 -1.64 5.22 2.11
N SER A 252 -1.42 5.96 3.19
CA SER A 252 -2.47 6.70 3.91
C SER A 252 -3.08 7.78 3.01
N ASN A 253 -2.25 8.52 2.27
CA ASN A 253 -2.72 9.51 1.29
C ASN A 253 -3.51 8.84 0.16
N PHE A 254 -2.99 7.75 -0.41
CA PHE A 254 -3.72 6.96 -1.40
C PHE A 254 -5.07 6.46 -0.88
N TYR A 255 -5.13 5.95 0.35
CA TYR A 255 -6.36 5.44 0.94
C TYR A 255 -7.41 6.55 1.14
N LYS A 256 -6.98 7.73 1.63
CA LYS A 256 -7.84 8.90 1.78
C LYS A 256 -8.43 9.32 0.43
N GLU A 257 -7.61 9.44 -0.60
CA GLU A 257 -8.05 9.84 -1.94
C GLU A 257 -8.96 8.79 -2.58
N ALA A 258 -8.56 7.51 -2.58
CA ALA A 258 -9.26 6.44 -3.29
C ALA A 258 -10.60 6.06 -2.64
N TYR A 259 -10.71 6.13 -1.31
CA TYR A 259 -11.85 5.59 -0.57
C TYR A 259 -12.59 6.62 0.27
N MET A 260 -11.91 7.54 0.95
CA MET A 260 -12.59 8.49 1.84
C MET A 260 -13.17 9.67 1.07
N MET A 261 -12.36 10.32 0.21
CA MET A 261 -12.80 11.48 -0.57
C MET A 261 -13.87 11.10 -1.59
N LYS A 262 -13.71 9.94 -2.24
CA LYS A 262 -14.72 9.40 -3.17
C LYS A 262 -16.03 9.06 -2.50
N LYS A 263 -15.99 8.49 -1.29
CA LYS A 263 -17.19 8.23 -0.49
C LYS A 263 -17.86 9.55 -0.09
N ARG A 264 -17.10 10.50 0.45
CA ARG A 264 -17.62 11.82 0.86
C ARG A 264 -18.30 12.55 -0.29
N ALA A 265 -17.68 12.58 -1.48
CA ALA A 265 -18.28 13.20 -2.66
C ALA A 265 -19.58 12.51 -3.10
N LYS A 266 -19.68 11.18 -2.94
CA LYS A 266 -20.91 10.42 -3.21
C LYS A 266 -22.00 10.79 -2.19
N ASP A 267 -21.67 10.76 -0.90
CA ASP A 267 -22.58 11.07 0.19
C ASP A 267 -23.09 12.53 0.08
N GLU A 268 -22.22 13.49 -0.28
CA GLU A 268 -22.58 14.89 -0.56
C GLU A 268 -23.53 15.02 -1.76
N LYS A 269 -23.31 14.23 -2.82
CA LYS A 269 -24.18 14.24 -4.02
C LYS A 269 -25.56 13.67 -3.69
N GLU A 270 -25.61 12.58 -2.93
CA GLU A 270 -26.87 11.97 -2.47
C GLU A 270 -27.63 12.90 -1.53
N ALA A 271 -26.94 13.55 -0.59
CA ALA A 271 -27.53 14.56 0.29
C ALA A 271 -28.10 15.76 -0.49
N LYS A 272 -27.38 16.27 -1.49
CA LYS A 272 -27.86 17.35 -2.37
C LYS A 272 -29.07 16.93 -3.21
N ALA A 273 -29.08 15.70 -3.72
CA ALA A 273 -30.21 15.17 -4.49
C ALA A 273 -31.46 15.02 -3.61
N LEU A 274 -31.31 14.53 -2.39
CA LEU A 274 -32.39 14.41 -1.42
C LEU A 274 -32.94 15.79 -1.01
N ALA A 275 -32.05 16.77 -0.76
CA ALA A 275 -32.43 18.13 -0.44
C ALA A 275 -33.15 18.85 -1.61
N ALA A 276 -32.76 18.57 -2.86
CA ALA A 276 -33.44 19.09 -4.04
C ALA A 276 -34.84 18.47 -4.23
N ALA A 277 -34.99 17.17 -3.96
CA ALA A 277 -36.28 16.48 -4.02
C ALA A 277 -37.24 16.87 -2.88
N ALA A 278 -36.71 17.35 -1.75
CA ALA A 278 -37.49 17.79 -0.59
C ALA A 278 -37.96 19.26 -0.66
N LYS A 279 -37.61 20.03 -1.72
CA LYS A 279 -38.17 21.37 -1.91
C LYS A 279 -39.65 21.25 -2.32
N PRO A 280 -40.60 21.86 -1.60
CA PRO A 280 -41.98 21.92 -2.05
C PRO A 280 -42.05 22.80 -3.30
N THR A 281 -42.70 22.29 -4.35
CA THR A 281 -43.16 23.09 -5.49
C THR A 281 -44.21 24.08 -5.00
N THR A 282 -43.77 25.21 -4.46
CA THR A 282 -44.60 26.42 -4.41
C THR A 282 -44.56 27.09 -5.77
N GLU A 283 -45.29 26.52 -6.72
CA GLU A 283 -45.95 27.29 -7.78
C GLU A 283 -47.44 27.29 -7.44
N LEU A 284 -47.84 28.16 -6.50
CA LEU A 284 -49.21 28.63 -6.42
C LEU A 284 -49.31 29.78 -7.42
N ASN A 285 -49.66 29.44 -8.67
CA ASN A 285 -50.17 30.42 -9.61
C ASN A 285 -51.46 31.00 -9.01
N GLY A 286 -51.49 32.32 -8.91
CA GLY A 286 -52.59 33.06 -8.32
C GLY A 286 -53.91 32.74 -9.02
N ASN A 287 -54.94 32.56 -8.20
CA ASN A 287 -56.31 32.93 -8.50
C ASN A 287 -56.98 33.29 -7.17
N THR A 288 -56.87 34.58 -6.85
CA THR A 288 -57.53 35.25 -5.74
C THR A 288 -59.01 35.44 -6.08
N GLU A 289 -59.78 34.35 -6.24
CA GLU A 289 -61.22 34.44 -6.57
C GLU A 289 -62.09 33.32 -5.96
N PHE A 290 -61.57 32.51 -5.04
CA PHE A 290 -62.36 31.41 -4.43
C PHE A 290 -62.67 31.56 -2.94
N TYR A 291 -62.23 32.63 -2.29
CA TYR A 291 -62.41 32.84 -0.84
C TYR A 291 -63.50 33.85 -0.45
N GLU A 292 -64.25 34.41 -1.40
CA GLU A 292 -65.44 35.24 -1.11
C GLU A 292 -66.76 34.45 -1.03
N SER A 293 -66.80 33.18 -1.47
CA SER A 293 -68.04 32.38 -1.47
C SER A 293 -68.21 31.45 -0.26
N MET A 294 -67.22 31.30 0.61
CA MET A 294 -67.32 30.46 1.84
C MET A 294 -67.62 31.26 3.12
N GLY A 295 -67.66 32.59 3.07
CA GLY A 295 -67.99 33.46 4.22
C GLY A 295 -69.48 33.62 4.53
N LYS A 296 -70.38 32.88 3.86
CA LYS A 296 -71.85 33.00 4.03
C LYS A 296 -72.57 31.71 4.46
N MET A 297 -71.85 30.68 4.90
CA MET A 297 -72.47 29.40 5.34
C MET A 297 -72.01 28.87 6.70
N GLU A 298 -71.46 29.71 7.57
CA GLU A 298 -71.11 29.31 8.96
C GLU A 298 -71.68 30.24 10.05
N GLU A 299 -72.77 30.95 9.76
CA GLU A 299 -73.75 31.33 10.80
C GLU A 299 -74.77 30.20 10.97
N MET A 300 -74.35 29.08 11.58
CA MET A 300 -75.25 28.25 12.38
C MET A 300 -74.48 27.11 13.06
N LYS A 301 -74.49 27.18 14.40
CA LYS A 301 -74.26 26.08 15.36
C LYS A 301 -72.81 25.78 15.76
N GLN A 302 -72.35 26.55 16.76
CA GLN A 302 -71.64 25.99 17.91
C GLN A 302 -72.63 25.17 18.77
N PRO A 303 -72.22 24.11 19.52
CA PRO A 303 -71.32 24.31 20.66
C PRO A 303 -70.36 23.15 21.08
N ARG A 304 -69.26 23.60 21.73
CA ARG A 304 -68.51 23.07 22.91
C ARG A 304 -67.84 21.68 22.96
N SER A 305 -66.65 21.76 23.59
CA SER A 305 -65.91 20.75 24.39
C SER A 305 -65.11 19.71 23.60
N ASP A 306 -63.93 19.22 23.96
CA ASP A 306 -62.88 19.49 24.96
C ASP A 306 -61.77 18.42 24.66
N ARG A 307 -60.56 18.58 25.23
CA ARG A 307 -59.41 17.64 25.25
C ARG A 307 -58.46 17.70 24.05
N THR A 308 -57.29 18.34 24.14
CA THR A 308 -56.06 18.00 24.91
C THR A 308 -55.48 16.61 24.67
N GLY A 309 -54.24 16.59 24.16
CA GLY A 309 -53.20 15.73 24.72
C GLY A 309 -52.48 14.76 23.79
N TRP A 310 -51.69 15.22 22.81
CA TRP A 310 -50.62 14.39 22.19
C TRP A 310 -49.46 15.23 21.58
N THR A 311 -48.83 16.15 22.32
CA THR A 311 -47.66 16.90 21.78
C THR A 311 -46.57 17.29 22.80
N GLU A 312 -46.46 16.62 23.96
CA GLU A 312 -45.46 16.98 25.00
C GLU A 312 -44.43 15.90 25.38
N LYS A 313 -44.32 14.78 24.65
CA LYS A 313 -43.34 13.71 24.98
C LYS A 313 -42.11 13.61 24.06
N PHE A 314 -41.62 14.72 23.52
CA PHE A 314 -40.40 14.71 22.68
C PHE A 314 -39.29 15.69 23.11
N ILE A 315 -39.45 16.46 24.19
CA ILE A 315 -38.45 17.45 24.64
C ILE A 315 -38.00 17.16 26.08
N THR A 316 -37.50 15.95 26.33
CA THR A 316 -36.81 15.65 27.62
C THR A 316 -35.73 14.56 27.49
N TYR A 317 -35.10 14.43 26.32
CA TYR A 317 -33.96 13.49 26.14
C TYR A 317 -32.68 14.12 25.57
N ILE A 318 -32.60 15.46 25.47
CA ILE A 318 -31.40 16.17 24.99
C ILE A 318 -30.90 17.14 26.06
N ASN A 319 -30.66 16.67 27.29
CA ASN A 319 -29.87 17.42 28.27
C ASN A 319 -29.35 16.57 29.44
N LYS A 320 -28.69 15.45 29.15
CA LYS A 320 -27.67 14.82 30.03
C LYS A 320 -27.01 13.60 29.37
N SER A 321 -25.90 13.82 28.67
CA SER A 321 -24.72 12.94 28.59
C SER A 321 -23.62 13.62 27.80
#